data_AF-A0A0G4NN00-F1
#
_entry.id   AF-A0A0G4NN00-F1
#
_cell.length_a   1.000
_cell.length_b   1.000
_cell.length_c   1.000
_cell.angle_alpha   90.00
_cell.angle_beta   90.00
_cell.angle_gamma   90.00
#
_symmetry.space_group_name_H-M   'P 1'
#
loop_
_entity.id
_entity.type
_entity.pdbx_description
1 polymer ?
#
loop_
_entity_poly.entity_id
_entity_poly.type
_entity_poly.pdbx_seq_one_letter_code
_entity_poly.pdbx_strand_id
1 'polypeptide(L)'
;MEHDEYIRRIRSYIKTPTKEIEQQLNDFCNLCTYVSGQYDKDESFLALNDHLEKLESGKPETHRLFYMALPPSVFTIVSQHLKKCCYPSKGIARVV
;
A
#
# COMPACT_ATOMS: atom_id res chain seq x y z
N MET A 1 -12.94 4.12 1.79
CA MET A 1 -13.46 3.08 0.89
C MET A 1 -13.52 1.81 1.70
N GLU A 2 -14.66 1.12 1.67
CA GLU A 2 -14.81 -0.16 2.35
C GLU A 2 -13.97 -1.24 1.66
N HIS A 3 -13.54 -2.24 2.41
CA HIS A 3 -12.65 -3.30 1.91
C HIS A 3 -13.23 -4.02 0.68
N ASP A 4 -14.52 -4.37 0.71
CA ASP A 4 -15.17 -5.09 -0.39
C ASP A 4 -15.19 -4.26 -1.69
N GLU A 5 -15.39 -2.94 -1.59
CA GLU A 5 -15.33 -2.07 -2.75
C GLU A 5 -13.92 -2.00 -3.33
N TYR A 6 -12.90 -1.96 -2.46
CA TYR A 6 -11.50 -1.97 -2.86
C TYR A 6 -11.13 -3.27 -3.60
N ILE A 7 -11.51 -4.43 -3.06
CA ILE A 7 -11.27 -5.72 -3.71
C ILE A 7 -12.01 -5.81 -5.05
N ARG A 8 -13.25 -5.32 -5.14
CA ARG A 8 -14.01 -5.27 -6.40
C ARG A 8 -13.25 -4.48 -7.49
N ARG A 9 -12.62 -3.36 -7.14
CA ARG A 9 -11.82 -2.54 -8.07
C ARG A 9 -10.52 -3.22 -8.51
N ILE A 10 -9.85 -3.95 -7.60
CA ILE A 10 -8.65 -4.75 -7.98
C ILE A 10 -9.02 -5.77 -9.04
N ARG A 11 -10.14 -6.46 -8.86
CA ARG A 11 -10.58 -7.54 -9.76
C ARG A 11 -11.04 -7.05 -11.13
N SER A 12 -11.52 -5.81 -11.26
CA SER A 12 -12.26 -5.36 -12.45
C SER A 12 -11.46 -5.40 -13.76
N TYR A 13 -10.13 -5.36 -13.69
CA TYR A 13 -9.26 -5.35 -14.87
C TYR A 13 -8.30 -6.55 -14.94
N ILE A 14 -8.37 -7.49 -13.99
CA ILE A 14 -7.52 -8.69 -13.98
C ILE A 14 -8.28 -9.84 -14.63
N LYS A 15 -7.72 -10.37 -15.73
CA LYS A 15 -8.32 -11.51 -16.45
C LYS A 15 -7.93 -12.82 -15.78
N THR A 16 -8.91 -13.69 -15.55
CA THR A 16 -8.74 -15.02 -14.96
C THR A 16 -9.19 -16.10 -15.95
N PRO A 17 -8.37 -16.45 -16.96
CA PRO A 17 -8.79 -17.38 -18.02
C PRO A 17 -8.90 -18.84 -17.55
N THR A 18 -8.38 -19.16 -16.38
CA THR A 18 -8.43 -20.50 -15.77
C THR A 18 -8.86 -20.40 -14.30
N LYS A 19 -9.40 -21.49 -13.76
CA LYS A 19 -9.74 -21.59 -12.32
C LYS A 19 -8.51 -21.45 -11.41
N GLU A 20 -7.34 -21.87 -11.89
CA GLU A 20 -6.08 -21.70 -11.16
C GLU A 20 -5.73 -20.21 -11.00
N ILE A 21 -5.83 -19.43 -12.08
CA ILE A 21 -5.55 -17.99 -12.04
C ILE A 21 -6.62 -17.26 -11.20
N GLU A 22 -7.86 -17.73 -11.22
CA GLU A 22 -8.91 -17.22 -10.32
C GLU A 22 -8.57 -17.44 -8.84
N GLN A 23 -8.05 -18.63 -8.49
CA GLN A 23 -7.60 -18.91 -7.12
C GLN A 23 -6.37 -18.07 -6.74
N GLN A 24 -5.40 -17.91 -7.64
CA GLN A 24 -4.25 -17.03 -7.41
C GLN A 24 -4.68 -15.58 -7.18
N LEU A 25 -5.71 -15.10 -7.91
CA LEU A 25 -6.28 -13.77 -7.68
C LEU A 25 -6.97 -13.69 -6.31
N ASN A 26 -7.67 -14.73 -5.88
CA ASN A 26 -8.26 -14.78 -4.53
C ASN A 26 -7.17 -14.66 -3.45
N ASP A 27 -6.09 -15.43 -3.57
CA ASP A 27 -4.98 -15.41 -2.62
C ASP A 27 -4.25 -14.05 -2.64
N PHE A 28 -4.06 -13.46 -3.83
CA PHE A 28 -3.52 -12.11 -3.97
C PHE A 28 -4.41 -11.06 -3.30
N CYS A 29 -5.72 -11.11 -3.50
CA CYS A 29 -6.66 -10.18 -2.87
C CYS A 29 -6.61 -10.25 -1.34
N ASN A 30 -6.35 -11.44 -0.75
CA ASN A 30 -6.18 -11.59 0.70
C ASN A 30 -4.93 -10.85 1.25
N LEU A 31 -3.96 -10.54 0.38
CA LEU A 31 -2.79 -9.73 0.73
C LEU A 31 -3.05 -8.23 0.55
N CYS A 32 -4.11 -7.84 -0.14
CA CYS A 32 -4.41 -6.44 -0.46
C CYS A 32 -5.19 -5.78 0.68
N THR A 33 -4.61 -4.74 1.27
CA THR A 33 -5.24 -3.93 2.32
C THR A 33 -5.39 -2.47 1.88
N TYR A 34 -6.41 -1.79 2.37
CA TYR A 34 -6.65 -0.38 2.10
C TYR A 34 -6.60 0.43 3.40
N VAL A 35 -5.89 1.56 3.37
CA VAL A 35 -5.84 2.54 4.45
C VAL A 35 -6.31 3.87 3.90
N SER A 36 -7.34 4.46 4.51
CA SER A 36 -7.85 5.78 4.12
C SER A 36 -7.04 6.89 4.80
N GLY A 37 -6.75 7.96 4.08
CA GLY A 37 -5.97 9.08 4.59
C GLY A 37 -5.92 10.27 3.63
N GLN A 38 -5.50 11.42 4.15
CA GLN A 38 -5.24 12.64 3.38
C GLN A 38 -3.76 12.74 3.02
N TYR A 39 -3.44 13.39 1.91
CA TYR A 39 -2.06 13.49 1.41
C TYR A 39 -1.20 14.55 2.12
N ASP A 40 -1.83 15.45 2.89
CA ASP A 40 -1.19 16.61 3.53
C ASP A 40 -1.27 16.58 5.07
N LYS A 41 -1.56 15.40 5.66
CA LYS A 41 -1.75 15.20 7.10
C LYS A 41 -0.85 14.12 7.64
N ASP A 42 0.05 14.47 8.56
CA ASP A 42 0.94 13.51 9.22
C ASP A 42 0.18 12.35 9.84
N GLU A 43 -1.00 12.61 10.43
CA GLU A 43 -1.83 11.60 11.10
C GLU A 43 -2.22 10.47 10.14
N SER A 44 -2.45 10.79 8.87
CA SER A 44 -2.78 9.79 7.83
C SER A 44 -1.59 8.89 7.51
N PHE A 45 -0.37 9.45 7.49
CA PHE A 45 0.85 8.67 7.24
C PHE A 45 1.30 7.88 8.47
N LEU A 46 1.05 8.38 9.69
CA LEU A 46 1.28 7.61 10.91
C LEU A 46 0.34 6.40 10.99
N ALA A 47 -0.94 6.55 10.64
CA ALA A 47 -1.88 5.44 10.54
C ALA A 47 -1.45 4.42 9.46
N LEU A 48 -0.94 4.90 8.31
CA LEU A 48 -0.35 4.02 7.30
C LEU A 48 0.88 3.28 7.83
N ASN A 49 1.78 3.94 8.56
CA ASN A 49 2.98 3.32 9.10
C ASN A 49 2.66 2.23 10.12
N ASP A 50 1.71 2.48 11.05
CA ASP A 50 1.26 1.47 12.01
C ASP A 50 0.69 0.23 11.31
N HIS A 51 -0.08 0.42 10.23
CA HIS A 51 -0.56 -0.70 9.41
C HIS A 51 0.58 -1.48 8.74
N LEU A 52 1.57 -0.78 8.16
CA LEU A 52 2.74 -1.42 7.54
C LEU A 52 3.56 -2.22 8.55
N GLU A 53 3.82 -1.65 9.73
CA GLU A 53 4.59 -2.32 10.80
C GLU A 53 3.89 -3.59 11.30
N LYS A 54 2.55 -3.60 11.35
CA LYS A 54 1.78 -4.81 11.68
C LYS A 54 1.95 -5.91 10.65
N LEU A 55 1.89 -5.57 9.35
CA LEU A 55 2.11 -6.53 8.26
C LEU A 55 3.54 -7.08 8.23
N GLU A 56 4.49 -6.23 8.61
CA GLU A 56 5.92 -6.53 8.60
C GLU A 56 6.42 -7.17 9.91
N SER A 57 5.54 -7.36 10.88
CA SER A 57 5.90 -7.84 12.21
C SER A 57 6.67 -9.16 12.16
N GLY A 58 7.77 -9.23 12.92
CA GLY A 58 8.65 -10.40 12.98
C GLY A 58 9.66 -10.51 11.83
N LYS A 59 9.70 -9.55 10.89
CA LYS A 59 10.75 -9.51 9.86
C LYS A 59 12.01 -8.79 10.38
N PRO A 60 13.22 -9.32 10.12
CA PRO A 60 14.47 -8.69 10.56
C PRO A 60 14.77 -7.38 9.80
N GLU A 61 14.34 -7.31 8.53
CA GLU A 61 14.42 -6.14 7.66
C GLU A 61 13.12 -5.97 6.88
N THR A 62 12.78 -4.73 6.57
CA THR A 62 11.53 -4.36 5.90
C THR A 62 11.84 -3.45 4.72
N HIS A 63 11.57 -3.93 3.51
CA HIS A 63 11.76 -3.15 2.29
C HIS A 63 10.41 -2.65 1.80
N ARG A 64 10.28 -1.33 1.62
CA ARG A 64 9.03 -0.66 1.25
C ARG A 64 9.15 -0.03 -0.14
N LEU A 65 8.19 -0.30 -1.01
CA LEU A 65 8.08 0.31 -2.34
C LEU A 65 6.81 1.16 -2.37
N PHE A 66 6.98 2.47 -2.53
CA PHE A 66 5.88 3.42 -2.63
C PHE A 66 5.65 3.79 -4.09
N TYR A 67 4.57 3.27 -4.69
CA TYR A 67 4.15 3.61 -6.05
C TYR A 67 3.16 4.77 -6.02
N MET A 68 3.58 5.95 -6.46
CA MET A 68 2.81 7.19 -6.37
C MET A 68 1.95 7.40 -7.61
N ALA A 69 0.89 6.60 -7.75
CA ALA A 69 -0.14 6.73 -8.79
C ALA A 69 -1.06 7.97 -8.56
N LEU A 70 -0.44 9.14 -8.40
CA LEU A 70 -1.05 10.40 -8.00
C LEU A 70 -0.77 11.49 -9.06
N PRO A 71 -1.51 12.61 -9.06
CA PRO A 71 -1.15 13.78 -9.87
C PRO A 71 0.20 14.38 -9.43
N PRO A 72 1.00 14.96 -10.36
CA PRO A 72 2.31 15.53 -10.03
C PRO A 72 2.29 16.63 -8.97
N SER A 73 1.17 17.37 -8.86
CA SER A 73 1.01 18.49 -7.92
C SER A 73 1.14 18.07 -6.44
N VAL A 74 0.94 16.79 -6.12
CA VAL A 74 1.03 16.28 -4.73
C VAL A 74 2.31 15.48 -4.48
N PHE A 75 3.19 15.33 -5.46
CA PHE A 75 4.38 14.46 -5.33
C PHE A 75 5.34 14.90 -4.22
N THR A 76 5.63 16.18 -4.15
CA THR A 76 6.56 16.72 -3.14
C THR A 76 5.99 16.59 -1.73
N ILE A 77 4.72 16.93 -1.55
CA ILE A 77 4.01 16.84 -0.26
C ILE A 77 4.01 15.39 0.24
N VAL A 78 3.52 14.46 -0.59
CA VAL A 78 3.45 13.03 -0.22
C VAL A 78 4.85 12.45 0.05
N SER A 79 5.85 12.80 -0.75
CA SER A 79 7.22 12.32 -0.55
C SER A 79 7.82 12.78 0.78
N GLN A 80 7.55 14.02 1.19
CA GLN A 80 7.99 14.56 2.48
C GLN A 80 7.37 13.78 3.64
N HIS A 81 6.05 13.54 3.60
CA HIS A 81 5.37 12.76 4.64
C HIS A 81 5.80 11.29 4.65
N LEU A 82 5.97 10.66 3.49
CA LEU A 82 6.51 9.29 3.41
C LEU A 82 7.89 9.21 4.07
N LYS A 83 8.79 10.15 3.77
CA LYS A 83 10.14 10.18 4.36
C LYS A 83 10.09 10.39 5.88
N LYS A 84 9.21 11.27 6.34
CA LYS A 84 9.05 11.61 7.76
C LYS A 84 8.43 10.48 8.58
N CYS A 85 7.43 9.79 8.03
CA CYS A 85 6.55 8.92 8.80
C CYS A 85 6.64 7.43 8.43
N CYS A 86 6.96 7.09 7.18
CA CYS A 86 6.77 5.74 6.64
C CYS A 86 8.06 5.05 6.18
N TYR A 87 9.24 5.65 6.33
CA TYR A 87 10.47 4.97 5.98
C TYR A 87 10.78 3.88 7.01
N PRO A 88 11.17 2.67 6.56
CA PRO A 88 11.48 1.59 7.48
C PRO A 88 12.74 1.95 8.29
N SER A 89 12.78 1.56 9.56
CA SER A 89 13.95 1.73 10.43
C SER A 89 15.12 0.84 10.01
N LYS A 90 14.82 -0.33 9.43
CA LYS A 90 15.77 -1.28 8.84
C LYS A 90 15.29 -1.74 7.48
N GLY A 91 16.14 -1.67 6.48
CA GLY A 91 15.84 -2.00 5.09
C GLY A 91 15.88 -0.78 4.19
N ILE A 92 15.13 -0.82 3.08
CA ILE A 92 15.19 0.21 2.03
C ILE A 92 13.80 0.71 1.70
N ALA A 93 13.69 1.99 1.41
CA ALA A 93 12.52 2.58 0.80
C ALA A 93 12.85 3.00 -0.64
N ARG A 94 11.95 2.68 -1.58
CA ARG A 94 12.00 3.17 -2.96
C ARG A 94 10.69 3.86 -3.29
N VAL A 95 10.77 4.99 -4.00
CA VAL A 95 9.62 5.75 -4.47
C VAL A 95 9.62 5.69 -5.99
N VAL A 96 8.48 5.37 -6.59
CA VAL A 96 8.27 5.24 -8.04
C VAL A 96 7.07 6.09 -8.46
#